data_AF-A0ABC8TXS2-F1
#
_entry.id   AF-A0ABC8TXS2-F1
#
_cell.length_a   1.000
_cell.length_b   1.000
_cell.length_c   1.000
_cell.angle_alpha   90.00
_cell.angle_beta   90.00
_cell.angle_gamma   90.00
#
_symmetry.space_group_name_H-M   'P 1'
#
loop_
_entity.id
_entity.type
_entity.pdbx_description
1 polymer ?
#
loop_
_entity_poly.entity_id
_entity_poly.type
_entity_poly.pdbx_seq_one_letter_code
_entity_poly.pdbx_strand_id
1 'polypeptide(L)' 'MKPVLVVNLEVKDNHEEAAVGARLALILCQELEATDNWEDSVDDIVANFERQHRRKLMYSISFY' A
#
# COMPACT_ATOMS: atom_id res chain seq x y z
N MET A 1 15.37 -11.46 -12.63
CA MET A 1 15.45 -10.93 -11.25
C MET A 1 14.04 -10.95 -10.67
N LYS A 2 13.86 -11.24 -9.38
CA LYS A 2 12.52 -11.26 -8.76
C LYS A 2 12.20 -9.83 -8.27
N PRO A 3 11.11 -9.19 -8.77
CA PRO A 3 10.74 -7.85 -8.33
C PRO A 3 10.15 -7.86 -6.92
N VAL A 4 10.29 -6.74 -6.22
CA VAL A 4 9.73 -6.50 -4.88
C VAL A 4 9.08 -5.13 -4.87
N LEU A 5 7.79 -5.08 -4.54
CA LEU A 5 7.08 -3.83 -4.28
C LEU A 5 7.40 -3.33 -2.88
N VAL A 6 7.90 -2.11 -2.78
CA VAL A 6 8.12 -1.41 -1.51
C VAL A 6 7.15 -0.25 -1.45
N VAL A 7 6.28 -0.21 -0.44
CA VAL A 7 5.29 0.86 -0.23
C VAL A 7 5.51 1.54 1.11
N ASN A 8 5.54 2.87 1.09
CA ASN A 8 5.57 3.72 2.27
C ASN A 8 4.19 4.31 2.54
N LEU A 9 3.62 3.97 3.70
CA LEU A 9 2.43 4.59 4.27
C LEU A 9 2.86 5.40 5.50
N GLU A 10 2.66 6.70 5.45
CA GLU A 10 3.02 7.59 6.57
C GLU A 10 2.05 7.41 7.75
N VAL A 11 2.59 7.11 8.92
CA VAL A 11 1.85 6.91 10.16
C VAL A 11 2.54 7.70 11.27
N LYS A 12 1.78 8.50 12.03
CA LYS A 12 2.35 9.21 13.17
C LYS A 12 2.67 8.24 14.30
N ASP A 13 3.77 8.47 14.99
CA ASP A 13 4.20 7.64 16.12
C ASP A 13 3.37 7.90 17.38
N ASN A 14 2.14 7.40 17.37
CA ASN A 14 1.26 7.33 18.52
C ASN A 14 0.30 6.14 18.37
N HIS A 15 -0.28 5.68 19.49
CA HIS A 15 -1.11 4.48 19.51
C HIS A 15 -2.35 4.55 18.61
N GLU A 16 -2.97 5.72 18.52
CA GLU A 16 -4.20 5.93 17.74
C GLU A 16 -3.92 5.81 16.24
N GLU A 17 -2.93 6.55 15.74
CA GLU A 17 -2.53 6.49 14.32
C GLU A 17 -1.88 5.15 13.98
N ALA A 18 -1.16 4.50 14.90
CA ALA A 18 -0.64 3.14 14.67
C ALA A 18 -1.77 2.12 14.43
N ALA A 19 -2.86 2.18 15.21
CA ALA A 19 -4.01 1.31 15.02
C ALA A 19 -4.74 1.57 13.69
N VAL A 20 -4.86 2.85 13.31
CA VAL A 20 -5.45 3.24 12.01
C VAL A 20 -4.54 2.80 10.86
N GLY A 21 -3.23 3.08 10.94
CA GLY A 21 -2.23 2.72 9.95
C GLY A 21 -2.14 1.21 9.73
N ALA A 22 -2.18 0.41 10.80
CA ALA A 22 -2.20 -1.05 10.71
C ALA A 22 -3.43 -1.57 9.96
N ARG A 23 -4.61 -1.01 10.23
CA ARG A 23 -5.85 -1.38 9.52
C ARG A 23 -5.77 -1.00 8.04
N LEU A 24 -5.26 0.19 7.74
CA LEU A 24 -5.09 0.67 6.37
C LEU A 24 -4.07 -0.17 5.59
N ALA A 25 -2.95 -0.55 6.22
CA ALA A 25 -1.96 -1.45 5.63
C ALA A 25 -2.57 -2.82 5.32
N LEU A 26 -3.38 -3.38 6.22
CA LEU A 26 -4.09 -4.63 5.97
C LEU A 26 -5.03 -4.54 4.76
N ILE A 27 -5.79 -3.46 4.63
CA ILE A 27 -6.68 -3.23 3.48
C ILE A 27 -5.85 -3.20 2.19
N LEU A 28 -4.75 -2.45 2.15
CA LEU A 28 -3.88 -2.39 0.97
C LEU A 28 -3.33 -3.78 0.60
N CYS A 29 -2.89 -4.57 1.60
CA CYS A 29 -2.44 -5.94 1.35
C CYS A 29 -3.54 -6.82 0.76
N GLN A 30 -4.78 -6.71 1.26
CA GLN A 30 -5.93 -7.47 0.75
C GLN A 30 -6.29 -7.05 -0.68
N GLU A 31 -6.24 -5.76 -1.00
CA GLU A 31 -6.46 -5.26 -2.37
C GLU A 31 -5.39 -5.78 -3.33
N LEU A 32 -4.11 -5.78 -2.94
CA LEU A 32 -3.01 -6.34 -3.73
C LEU A 32 -3.16 -7.86 -3.92
N GLU A 33 -3.50 -8.60 -2.86
CA GLU A 33 -3.69 -10.06 -2.88
C GLU A 33 -4.89 -10.49 -3.73
N ALA A 34 -5.93 -9.66 -3.81
CA ALA A 34 -7.11 -9.92 -4.63
C ALA A 34 -6.86 -9.75 -6.13
N THR A 35 -5.70 -9.24 -6.55
CA THR A 35 -5.34 -9.10 -7.97
C THR A 35 -4.52 -10.28 -8.48
N ASP A 36 -4.82 -10.74 -9.69
CA ASP A 36 -4.06 -11.81 -10.34
C ASP A 36 -2.64 -11.36 -10.71
N ASN A 37 -2.48 -10.08 -11.09
CA ASN A 37 -1.19 -9.46 -11.38
C ASN A 37 -1.11 -8.05 -10.77
N TRP A 38 -0.44 -7.95 -9.62
CA TRP A 38 -0.22 -6.67 -8.95
C TRP A 38 0.70 -5.75 -9.77
N GLU A 39 1.62 -6.26 -10.60
CA GLU A 39 2.56 -5.45 -11.37
C GLU A 39 1.83 -4.55 -12.38
N ASP A 40 0.77 -5.07 -13.00
CA ASP A 40 -0.07 -4.30 -13.95
C ASP A 40 -1.10 -3.41 -13.25
N SER A 41 -1.40 -3.68 -11.97
CA SER A 41 -2.52 -3.07 -11.25
C SER A 41 -2.10 -2.10 -10.14
N VAL A 42 -0.82 -2.03 -9.80
CA VAL A 42 -0.32 -1.29 -8.63
C VAL A 42 -0.65 0.20 -8.68
N ASP A 43 -0.57 0.83 -9.85
CA ASP A 43 -0.90 2.25 -10.01
C ASP A 43 -2.37 2.54 -9.71
N ASP A 44 -3.27 1.71 -10.22
CA ASP A 44 -4.71 1.86 -10.01
C ASP A 44 -5.11 1.57 -8.56
N ILE A 45 -4.52 0.53 -7.95
CA ILE A 45 -4.72 0.19 -6.54
C ILE A 45 -4.28 1.36 -5.67
N VAL A 46 -3.06 1.87 -5.87
CA VAL A 46 -2.55 3.01 -5.10
C VAL A 46 -3.44 4.23 -5.29
N ALA A 47 -3.78 4.61 -6.52
CA ALA A 47 -4.62 5.77 -6.80
C ALA A 47 -6.02 5.66 -6.15
N ASN A 48 -6.62 4.46 -6.17
CA ASN A 48 -7.91 4.21 -5.52
C ASN A 48 -7.80 4.27 -4.00
N PHE A 49 -6.77 3.65 -3.43
CA PHE A 49 -6.48 3.68 -2.00
C PHE A 49 -6.30 5.11 -1.50
N GLU A 50 -5.49 5.92 -2.19
CA GLU A 50 -5.26 7.32 -1.84
C GLU A 50 -6.57 8.13 -1.86
N ARG A 51 -7.41 7.92 -2.88
CA ARG A 51 -8.72 8.58 -3.02
C ARG A 51 -9.68 8.19 -1.91
N GLN A 52 -9.75 6.90 -1.57
CA GLN A 52 -10.67 6.35 -0.58
C GLN A 52 -10.28 6.78 0.85
N HIS A 53 -8.99 6.70 1.18
CA HIS A 53 -8.52 6.87 2.55
C HIS A 53 -7.90 8.24 2.84
N ARG A 54 -7.74 9.09 1.81
CA ARG A 54 -7.09 10.41 1.91
C ARG A 54 -5.70 10.31 2.57
N ARG A 55 -4.96 9.28 2.17
CA ARG A 55 -3.59 9.01 2.60
C ARG A 55 -2.73 8.90 1.36
N LYS A 56 -1.63 9.66 1.31
CA LYS A 56 -0.69 9.56 0.20
C LYS A 56 0.22 8.36 0.41
N LEU A 57 0.44 7.57 -0.63
CA LEU A 57 1.40 6.49 -0.66
C LEU A 57 2.58 6.88 -1.54
N MET A 58 3.75 6.35 -1.21
CA MET A 58 4.90 6.34 -2.11
C MET A 58 5.29 4.89 -2.30
N TYR A 59 5.55 4.47 -3.54
CA TYR A 59 6.00 3.12 -3.78
C TYR A 59 7.15 3.07 -4.78
N SER A 60 7.93 1.99 -4.74
CA SER A 60 9.00 1.70 -5.69
C SER A 60 9.12 0.20 -5.93
N ILE A 61 9.72 -0.17 -7.06
CA ILE A 61 10.03 -1.56 -7.40
C ILE A 61 11.53 -1.77 -7.23
N SER A 62 11.89 -2.77 -6.44
CA SER A 62 13.28 -3.22 -6.20
C SER A 62 13.48 -4.64 -6.71
N PHE A 63 14.74 -5.12 -6.74
CA PHE A 63 15.08 -6.46 -7.19
C PHE A 63 16.06 -7.13 -6.22
N TYR A 64 15.85 -8.42 -5.94
CA TYR A 64 16.79 -9.26 -5.17
C TYR A 64 18.08 -9.57 -5.94
#